data_AF-A0AAD3MZC0-F1
#
_entry.id   AF-A0AAD3MZC0-F1
#
_cell.length_a   1.000
_cell.length_b   1.000
_cell.length_c   1.000
_cell.angle_alpha   90.00
_cell.angle_beta   90.00
_cell.angle_gamma   90.00
#
_symmetry.space_group_name_H-M   'P 1'
#
loop_
_entity.id
_entity.type
_entity.pdbx_description
1 polymer ?
#
loop_
_entity_poly.entity_id
_entity_poly.type
_entity_poly.pdbx_seq_one_letter_code
_entity_poly.pdbx_strand_id
1 'polypeptide(L)'
;MIQYINGGNLEQLLGSEVYLSWSVRLSLALDIARGLQYLHSKGIFHRDLTSKNCLVRCEGGVCSAVVGDFGLAEKIPDYRGQNLAVVAPVVEVLSV
;
A
#
# COMPACT_ATOMS: atom_id res chain seq x y z
N MET A 1 5.65 -18.55 2.00
CA MET A 1 6.94 -18.20 2.64
C MET A 1 6.78 -16.79 3.19
N ILE A 2 6.74 -16.62 4.51
CA ILE A 2 6.48 -15.32 5.15
C ILE A 2 7.78 -14.53 5.08
N GLN A 3 7.80 -13.46 4.30
CA GLN A 3 8.94 -12.56 4.23
C GLN A 3 8.86 -11.63 5.45
N TYR A 4 9.74 -11.83 6.42
CA TYR A 4 9.82 -10.97 7.61
C TYR A 4 10.44 -9.63 7.20
N ILE A 5 9.67 -8.55 7.31
CA ILE A 5 10.13 -7.18 7.01
C ILE A 5 10.46 -6.49 8.32
N ASN A 6 11.75 -6.23 8.56
CA ASN A 6 12.33 -5.68 9.79
C ASN A 6 11.86 -4.25 10.17
N GLY A 7 10.95 -3.62 9.42
CA GLY A 7 10.46 -2.27 9.70
C GLY A 7 9.01 -2.17 10.19
N GLY A 8 8.31 -3.31 10.36
CA GLY A 8 6.91 -3.29 10.76
C GLY A 8 5.99 -2.81 9.64
N ASN A 9 4.88 -2.18 10.00
CA ASN A 9 3.92 -1.60 9.04
C ASN A 9 3.88 -0.07 9.09
N LEU A 10 3.22 0.53 8.10
CA LEU A 10 3.14 1.99 7.95
C LEU A 10 2.43 2.64 9.13
N GLU A 11 1.46 1.97 9.75
CA GLU A 11 0.80 2.47 10.98
C GLU A 11 1.81 2.68 12.11
N GLN A 12 2.66 1.67 12.37
CA GLN A 12 3.70 1.75 13.39
C GLN A 12 4.73 2.84 13.08
N LEU A 13 5.12 2.98 11.81
CA LEU A 13 6.07 4.02 11.40
C LEU A 13 5.48 5.42 11.59
N LEU A 14 4.23 5.64 11.19
CA LEU A 14 3.54 6.93 11.33
C LEU A 14 3.27 7.29 12.79
N GLY A 15 3.07 6.30 13.65
CA GLY A 15 2.89 6.48 15.10
C GLY A 15 4.20 6.61 15.89
N SER A 16 5.36 6.49 15.25
CA SER A 16 6.66 6.59 15.91
C SER A 16 7.16 8.04 16.04
N GLU A 17 8.17 8.28 16.88
CA GLU A 17 8.84 9.59 16.98
C GLU A 17 9.80 9.88 15.80
N VAL A 18 9.86 9.00 14.80
CA VAL A 18 10.75 9.16 13.64
C VAL A 18 10.23 10.28 12.74
N TYR A 19 11.05 11.31 12.51
CA TYR A 19 10.74 12.34 11.54
C TYR A 19 10.84 11.78 10.11
N LEU A 20 9.71 11.77 9.39
CA LEU A 20 9.65 11.44 7.97
C LEU A 20 9.63 12.71 7.13
N SER A 21 10.70 12.94 6.38
CA SER A 21 10.75 14.02 5.39
C SER A 21 9.67 13.82 4.32
N TRP A 22 9.26 14.90 3.68
CA TRP A 22 8.25 14.85 2.61
C TRP A 22 8.67 13.91 1.47
N SER A 23 9.96 13.91 1.13
CA SER A 23 10.52 13.00 0.12
C SER A 23 10.33 11.54 0.47
N VAL A 24 10.52 11.17 1.75
CA VAL A 24 10.29 9.78 2.22
C VAL A 24 8.81 9.43 2.17
N ARG A 25 7.92 10.33 2.61
CA ARG A 25 6.47 10.13 2.55
C ARG A 25 5.99 9.88 1.12
N LEU A 26 6.45 10.70 0.17
CA LEU A 26 6.15 10.54 -1.25
C LEU A 26 6.69 9.22 -1.82
N SER A 27 7.89 8.80 -1.42
CA SER A 27 8.47 7.52 -1.85
C SER A 27 7.61 6.34 -1.38
N LEU A 28 7.20 6.33 -0.12
CA LEU A 28 6.34 5.28 0.45
C LEU A 28 4.98 5.23 -0.25
N ALA A 29 4.36 6.39 -0.48
CA ALA A 29 3.07 6.48 -1.18
C ALA A 29 3.18 5.98 -2.63
N LEU A 30 4.27 6.31 -3.32
CA LEU A 30 4.54 5.84 -4.68
C LEU A 30 4.69 4.31 -4.73
N ASP A 31 5.40 3.71 -3.78
CA ASP A 31 5.56 2.26 -3.71
C ASP A 31 4.22 1.55 -3.48
N ILE A 32 3.37 2.09 -2.59
CA ILE A 32 2.02 1.57 -2.35
C ILE A 32 1.16 1.66 -3.62
N ALA A 33 1.19 2.81 -4.30
CA ALA A 33 0.46 3.01 -5.55
C ALA A 33 0.92 2.04 -6.65
N ARG A 34 2.23 1.77 -6.74
CA ARG A 34 2.80 0.77 -7.67
C ARG A 34 2.33 -0.65 -7.33
N GLY A 35 2.31 -1.01 -6.04
CA GLY A 35 1.78 -2.30 -5.58
C GLY A 35 0.32 -2.49 -5.98
N LEU A 36 -0.53 -1.47 -5.77
CA LEU A 36 -1.93 -1.51 -6.18
C LEU A 36 -2.11 -1.56 -7.70
N GLN A 37 -1.34 -0.75 -8.43
CA GLN A 37 -1.35 -0.79 -9.90
C GLN A 37 -1.02 -2.21 -10.40
N TYR A 38 -0.03 -2.86 -9.79
CA TYR A 38 0.31 -4.24 -10.12
C TYR A 38 -0.86 -5.19 -9.86
N LEU A 39 -1.51 -5.13 -8.69
CA LEU A 39 -2.68 -5.97 -8.39
C LEU A 39 -3.82 -5.76 -9.38
N HIS A 40 -4.14 -4.50 -9.68
CA HIS A 40 -5.17 -4.16 -10.66
C HIS A 40 -4.82 -4.68 -12.06
N SER A 41 -3.55 -4.61 -12.46
CA SER A 41 -3.08 -5.19 -13.73
C SER A 41 -3.25 -6.72 -13.81
N LYS A 42 -3.34 -7.38 -12.65
CA LYS A 42 -3.62 -8.81 -12.52
C LYS A 42 -5.11 -9.11 -12.35
N GLY A 43 -5.97 -8.11 -12.43
CA GLY A 43 -7.40 -8.27 -12.22
C GLY A 43 -7.72 -8.64 -10.77
N ILE A 44 -7.01 -8.07 -9.80
CA ILE A 44 -7.20 -8.35 -8.36
C ILE A 44 -7.49 -7.03 -7.62
N PHE A 45 -8.59 -6.99 -6.88
CA PHE A 45 -8.85 -5.97 -5.85
C PHE A 45 -8.23 -6.40 -4.53
N HIS A 46 -7.52 -5.50 -3.85
CA HIS A 46 -6.99 -5.76 -2.50
C HIS A 46 -8.11 -5.81 -1.43
N ARG A 47 -9.09 -4.90 -1.53
CA ARG A 47 -10.25 -4.71 -0.64
C ARG A 47 -9.98 -4.34 0.82
N ASP A 48 -8.75 -4.50 1.31
CA ASP A 48 -8.38 -4.13 2.67
C ASP A 48 -7.09 -3.27 2.71
N LEU A 49 -7.03 -2.23 1.88
CA LEU A 49 -5.86 -1.36 1.88
C LEU A 49 -5.91 -0.43 3.09
N THR A 50 -5.06 -0.69 4.07
CA THR A 50 -4.88 0.13 5.27
C THR A 50 -3.39 0.33 5.55
N SER A 51 -3.05 1.28 6.43
CA SER A 51 -1.67 1.48 6.89
C SER A 51 -1.08 0.25 7.63
N LYS A 52 -1.93 -0.58 8.26
CA LYS A 52 -1.53 -1.85 8.88
C LYS A 52 -1.08 -2.90 7.87
N ASN A 53 -1.68 -2.85 6.69
CA ASN A 53 -1.45 -3.77 5.58
C ASN A 53 -0.38 -3.26 4.60
N CYS A 54 0.28 -2.15 4.92
CA CYS A 54 1.44 -1.64 4.19
C CYS A 54 2.70 -1.94 5.00
N LEU A 55 3.49 -2.91 4.58
CA LEU A 55 4.76 -3.24 5.24
C LEU A 55 5.83 -2.24 4.83
N VAL A 56 6.67 -1.83 5.78
CA VAL A 56 7.72 -0.83 5.54
C VAL A 56 9.09 -1.38 5.88
N ARG A 57 10.11 -0.97 5.12
CA ARG A 57 11.52 -1.24 5.40
C ARG A 57 12.27 0.08 5.32
N CYS A 58 13.01 0.43 6.36
CA CYS A 58 13.87 1.61 6.39
C CYS A 58 15.32 1.19 6.68
N GLU A 59 16.25 1.56 5.80
CA GLU A 59 17.66 1.25 5.91
C GLU A 59 18.49 2.41 5.37
N GLY A 60 19.47 2.89 6.13
CA GLY A 60 20.37 3.97 5.69
C GLY A 60 19.66 5.29 5.33
N GLY A 61 18.50 5.59 5.95
CA GLY A 61 17.71 6.79 5.65
C GLY A 61 16.81 6.68 4.41
N VAL A 62 16.79 5.52 3.76
CA VAL A 62 15.88 5.20 2.65
C VAL A 62 14.77 4.29 3.18
N CYS A 63 13.53 4.60 2.85
CA CYS A 63 12.39 3.74 3.18
C CYS A 63 11.65 3.29 1.93
N SER A 64 11.18 2.04 1.94
CA SER A 64 10.35 1.42 0.90
C SER A 64 9.10 0.81 1.52
N ALA A 65 8.00 0.78 0.78
CA ALA A 65 6.74 0.16 1.20
C ALA A 65 6.32 -1.01 0.28
N VAL A 66 5.61 -1.98 0.84
CA VAL A 66 5.01 -3.09 0.09
C VAL A 66 3.60 -3.33 0.60
N VAL A 67 2.64 -3.46 -0.33
CA VAL A 67 1.25 -3.83 -0.01
C VAL A 67 1.23 -5.32 0.37
N GLY A 68 0.69 -5.62 1.55
CA GLY A 68 0.56 -6.96 2.11
C GLY A 68 -0.84 -7.23 2.66
N ASP A 69 -1.02 -8.42 3.24
CA ASP A 69 -2.30 -8.96 3.71
C ASP A 69 -3.41 -9.02 2.66
N PHE A 70 -3.42 -10.13 1.92
CA PHE A 70 -4.37 -10.41 0.85
C PHE A 70 -5.58 -11.23 1.33
N GLY A 71 -5.86 -11.27 2.65
CA GLY A 71 -6.92 -12.11 3.21
C GLY A 71 -8.33 -11.81 2.66
N LEU A 72 -8.56 -10.57 2.22
CA LEU A 72 -9.81 -10.13 1.59
C LEU A 72 -9.69 -9.87 0.08
N ALA A 73 -8.55 -10.19 -0.53
CA ALA A 73 -8.31 -9.91 -1.94
C ALA A 73 -9.25 -10.76 -2.82
N GLU A 74 -9.80 -10.13 -3.86
CA GLU A 74 -10.77 -10.77 -4.75
C GLU A 74 -10.46 -10.46 -6.21
N LYS A 75 -10.82 -11.38 -7.13
CA LYS A 75 -10.73 -11.08 -8.56
C LYS A 75 -11.67 -9.94 -8.92
N ILE A 76 -11.17 -8.98 -9.68
CA ILE A 76 -12.00 -7.97 -10.34
C ILE A 76 -12.93 -8.74 -11.28
N PRO A 77 -14.26 -8.69 -11.06
CA PRO A 77 -15.15 -9.41 -11.93
C PRO A 77 -15.11 -8.77 -13.33
N ASP A 78 -15.05 -9.61 -14.38
CA ASP A 78 -15.01 -9.14 -15.76
C ASP A 78 -16.41 -8.65 -16.17
N TYR A 79 -16.75 -7.42 -15.80
CA TYR A 79 -17.98 -6.75 -16.22
C TYR A 79 -17.75 -6.04 -17.54
N ARG A 80 -17.49 -6.79 -18.62
CA ARG A 80 -17.49 -6.21 -19.97
C ARG A 80 -18.84 -5.52 -20.22
N GLY A 81 -18.87 -4.19 -20.17
CA GLY A 81 -20.04 -3.37 -20.47
C GLY A 81 -20.56 -2.44 -19.37
N GLN A 82 -19.97 -2.39 -18.17
CA GLN A 82 -20.37 -1.41 -17.14
C GLN A 82 -19.18 -0.57 -16.67
N ASN A 83 -19.35 0.75 -16.73
CA ASN A 83 -18.34 1.74 -16.35
C ASN A 83 -18.23 1.75 -14.81
N LEU A 84 -17.40 0.88 -14.25
CA LEU A 84 -17.13 0.89 -12.81
C LEU A 84 -16.19 2.06 -12.51
N ALA A 85 -16.69 3.02 -11.74
CA ALA A 85 -15.84 3.99 -11.06
C ALA A 85 -14.92 3.21 -10.11
N VAL A 86 -13.72 2.85 -10.59
CA VAL A 86 -12.63 2.40 -9.73
C VAL A 86 -12.21 3.64 -8.94
N VAL A 87 -12.95 3.93 -7.87
CA VAL A 87 -12.47 4.82 -6.83
C VAL A 87 -11.36 4.06 -6.15
N ALA A 88 -10.13 4.18 -6.69
CA ALA A 88 -8.95 3.78 -5.95
C ALA A 88 -8.91 4.69 -4.72
N PRO A 89 -9.00 4.18 -3.49
CA PRO A 89 -8.79 5.00 -2.30
C PRO A 89 -7.28 5.28 -2.18
N VAL A 90 -6.73 6.04 -3.12
CA VAL A 90 -5.43 6.70 -2.96
C VAL A 90 -5.56 7.85 -1.95
N VAL A 91 -6.79 8.31 -1.68
CA VAL A 91 -7.07 9.51 -0.89
C VAL A 91 -6.90 9.30 0.61
N GLU A 92 -7.02 8.06 1.14
CA GLU A 92 -6.93 7.83 2.59
C GLU A 92 -5.51 7.65 3.12
N VAL A 93 -4.56 7.22 2.30
CA VAL A 93 -3.18 6.92 2.78
C VAL A 93 -2.35 8.21 2.99
N LEU A 94 -2.78 9.34 2.40
CA LEU A 94 -2.06 10.62 2.45
C LEU A 94 -2.62 11.62 3.47
N SER A 95 -3.62 11.24 4.26
CA SER A 95 -4.18 12.09 5.32
C SER A 95 -3.31 12.04 6.59
N VAL A 96 -2.07 12.52 6.50
CA VAL A 96 -1.17 12.84 7.63
C VAL A 96 -0.35 14.09 7.36
#